data_AF-A0A954G8K8-F1
#
_entry.id   AF-A0A954G8K8-F1
#
_cell.length_a   1.000
_cell.length_b   1.000
_cell.length_c   1.000
_cell.angle_alpha   90.00
_cell.angle_beta   90.00
_cell.angle_gamma   90.00
#
_symmetry.space_group_name_H-M   'P 1'
#
loop_
_entity.id
_entity.type
_entity.pdbx_description
1 polymer ?
#
loop_
_entity_poly.entity_id
_entity_poly.type
_entity_poly.pdbx_seq_one_letter_code
_entity_poly.pdbx_strand_id
1 'polypeptide(L)'
;NSRMPAFPAHAALLTRGMAAQHGMSTPPSTENPKVENSHSESQIQLGQQLTSKTALDCRQCHGIGDHLPTGDEKTKIAPGINFVHIRERLDDDYYRRFVLDPPRFDISTKMPRLSADGKTTKITHILDGNADLQFQAIWRYIQSLEDQPRSFRNN
;
A
#
# COMPACT_ATOMS: atom_id res chain seq x y z
N ASN A 1 -0.48 -18.18 -17.34
CA ASN A 1 0.65 -17.65 -16.55
C ASN A 1 1.55 -16.80 -17.43
N SER A 2 1.27 -15.50 -17.54
CA SER A 2 2.19 -14.57 -18.22
C SER A 2 3.18 -14.05 -17.18
N ARG A 3 4.42 -14.53 -17.21
CA ARG A 3 5.54 -13.88 -16.54
C ARG A 3 6.26 -13.00 -17.54
N MET A 4 6.78 -11.86 -17.09
CA MET A 4 7.63 -11.04 -17.96
C MET A 4 8.85 -11.85 -18.41
N PRO A 5 9.31 -11.68 -19.66
CA PRO A 5 10.56 -12.27 -20.13
C PRO A 5 11.73 -11.84 -19.24
N ALA A 6 12.68 -12.75 -18.99
CA ALA A 6 13.89 -12.43 -18.27
C ALA A 6 14.92 -11.75 -19.20
N PHE A 7 15.62 -10.73 -18.70
CA PHE A 7 16.70 -10.04 -19.43
C PHE A 7 18.01 -10.08 -18.64
N PRO A 8 18.59 -11.27 -18.40
CA PRO A 8 19.70 -11.44 -17.44
C PRO A 8 20.94 -10.60 -17.79
N ALA A 9 21.23 -10.41 -19.08
CA ALA A 9 22.36 -9.62 -19.54
C ALA A 9 22.29 -8.13 -19.14
N HIS A 10 21.08 -7.58 -18.99
CA HIS A 10 20.87 -6.15 -18.72
C HIS A 10 20.25 -5.88 -17.34
N ALA A 11 19.81 -6.92 -16.63
CA ALA A 11 19.08 -6.79 -15.37
C ALA A 11 19.84 -5.94 -14.35
N ALA A 12 21.12 -6.24 -14.10
CA ALA A 12 21.90 -5.52 -13.09
C ALA A 12 22.05 -4.02 -13.39
N LEU A 13 22.26 -3.66 -14.67
CA LEU A 13 22.40 -2.27 -15.10
C LEU A 13 21.06 -1.53 -14.98
N LEU A 14 19.99 -2.14 -15.48
CA LEU A 14 18.63 -1.58 -15.42
C LEU A 14 18.17 -1.37 -13.97
N THR A 15 18.36 -2.37 -13.10
CA THR A 15 17.98 -2.27 -11.69
C THR A 15 18.73 -1.14 -10.99
N ARG A 16 20.05 -1.00 -11.21
CA ARG A 16 20.83 0.10 -10.62
C ARG A 16 20.40 1.46 -11.15
N GLY A 17 20.19 1.58 -12.47
CA GLY A 17 19.75 2.81 -13.11
C GLY A 17 18.39 3.28 -12.61
N MET A 18 17.40 2.38 -12.59
CA MET A 18 16.07 2.66 -12.07
C MET A 18 16.09 3.03 -10.59
N ALA A 19 16.85 2.30 -9.76
CA ALA A 19 17.02 2.63 -8.35
C ALA A 19 17.59 4.04 -8.16
N ALA A 20 18.65 4.38 -8.90
CA ALA A 20 19.27 5.71 -8.86
C ALA A 20 18.31 6.83 -9.32
N GLN A 21 17.50 6.60 -10.37
CA GLN A 21 16.47 7.54 -10.82
C GLN A 21 15.42 7.85 -9.74
N HIS A 22 15.20 6.91 -8.82
CA HIS A 22 14.29 7.06 -7.69
C HIS A 22 14.99 7.44 -6.37
N GLY A 23 16.28 7.81 -6.42
CA GLY A 23 17.05 8.25 -5.26
C GLY A 23 17.45 7.13 -4.30
N MET A 24 17.38 5.86 -4.72
CA MET A 24 17.76 4.71 -3.90
C MET A 24 19.25 4.39 -4.10
N SER A 25 20.03 4.46 -3.02
CA SER A 25 21.49 4.20 -3.04
C SER A 25 21.85 2.72 -3.21
N THR A 26 20.92 1.81 -2.89
CA THR A 26 21.05 0.37 -3.07
C THR A 26 19.87 -0.15 -3.88
N PRO A 27 20.08 -0.98 -4.92
CA PRO A 27 18.96 -1.66 -5.56
C PRO A 27 18.21 -2.50 -4.52
N PRO A 28 16.87 -2.53 -4.54
CA PRO A 28 16.11 -3.31 -3.58
C PRO A 28 16.56 -4.76 -3.61
N SER A 29 16.76 -5.35 -2.43
CA SER A 29 17.19 -6.73 -2.30
C SER A 29 16.20 -7.66 -3.00
N THR A 30 16.69 -8.67 -3.70
CA THR A 30 15.85 -9.72 -4.32
C THR A 30 15.23 -10.66 -3.29
N GLU A 31 15.67 -10.56 -2.04
CA GLU A 31 15.02 -11.21 -0.93
C GLU A 31 13.85 -10.32 -0.52
N ASN A 32 12.62 -10.86 -0.61
CA ASN A 32 11.51 -10.30 0.14
C ASN A 32 12.02 -10.16 1.57
N PRO A 33 12.09 -8.94 2.13
CA PRO A 33 12.43 -8.82 3.54
C PRO A 33 11.42 -9.71 4.24
N LYS A 34 11.92 -10.76 4.90
CA LYS A 34 11.14 -11.44 5.92
C LYS A 34 10.97 -10.37 6.98
N VAL A 35 9.94 -9.55 6.82
CA VAL A 35 9.55 -8.58 7.82
C VAL A 35 9.39 -9.42 9.06
N GLU A 36 10.26 -9.21 10.05
CA GLU A 36 10.01 -9.77 11.37
C GLU A 36 8.61 -9.32 11.74
N ASN A 37 7.66 -10.26 11.75
CA ASN A 37 6.25 -10.04 12.06
C ASN A 37 6.05 -9.68 13.54
N SER A 38 7.03 -9.04 14.19
CA SER A 38 6.93 -8.43 15.51
C SER A 38 6.28 -7.05 15.41
N HIS A 39 5.15 -6.96 14.69
CA HIS A 39 4.31 -5.77 14.77
C HIS A 39 3.48 -5.88 16.04
N SER A 40 3.49 -4.85 16.87
CA SER A 40 2.63 -4.85 18.06
C SER A 40 1.16 -4.97 17.60
N GLU A 41 0.41 -5.86 18.23
CA GLU A 41 -1.01 -6.09 17.90
C GLU A 41 -1.81 -4.77 17.94
N SER A 42 -1.43 -3.86 18.84
CA SER A 42 -2.00 -2.51 18.94
C SER A 42 -1.79 -1.68 17.67
N GLN A 43 -0.63 -1.73 17.02
CA GLN A 43 -0.39 -1.02 15.75
C GLN A 43 -1.23 -1.57 14.60
N ILE A 44 -1.42 -2.89 14.55
CA ILE A 44 -2.28 -3.54 13.56
C ILE A 44 -3.73 -3.10 13.76
N GLN A 45 -4.23 -3.11 15.00
CA GLN A 45 -5.58 -2.67 15.33
C GLN A 45 -5.81 -1.18 14.99
N LEU A 46 -4.84 -0.32 15.30
CA LEU A 46 -4.89 1.10 14.91
C LEU A 46 -4.92 1.27 13.40
N GLY A 47 -4.10 0.51 12.66
CA GLY A 47 -4.11 0.50 11.21
C GLY A 47 -5.46 0.07 10.64
N GLN A 48 -6.03 -1.01 11.15
CA GLN A 48 -7.36 -1.48 10.77
C GLN A 48 -8.42 -0.39 11.01
N GLN A 49 -8.43 0.22 12.19
CA GLN A 49 -9.34 1.30 12.56
C GLN A 49 -9.20 2.49 11.60
N LEU A 50 -7.96 2.90 11.28
CA LEU A 50 -7.68 3.99 10.35
C LEU A 50 -8.23 3.74 8.94
N THR A 51 -8.24 2.48 8.47
CA THR A 51 -8.78 2.15 7.14
C THR A 51 -10.31 2.11 7.06
N SER A 52 -10.98 2.14 8.21
CA SER A 52 -12.43 1.98 8.31
C SER A 52 -13.19 3.24 7.88
N LYS A 53 -14.50 3.08 7.65
CA LYS A 53 -15.42 4.15 7.24
C LYS A 53 -15.49 5.34 8.20
N THR A 54 -15.19 5.11 9.49
CA THR A 54 -15.22 6.17 10.51
C THR A 54 -13.91 6.97 10.58
N ALA A 55 -12.90 6.60 9.79
CA ALA A 55 -11.59 7.24 9.77
C ALA A 55 -11.20 7.72 8.36
N LEU A 56 -10.13 7.17 7.78
CA LEU A 56 -9.63 7.57 6.47
C LEU A 56 -10.42 6.91 5.31
N ASP A 57 -11.27 5.93 5.63
CA ASP A 57 -12.22 5.29 4.70
C ASP A 57 -11.58 4.69 3.44
N CYS A 58 -10.41 4.09 3.62
CA CYS A 58 -9.62 3.50 2.52
C CYS A 58 -10.39 2.37 1.80
N ARG A 59 -11.30 1.72 2.53
CA ARG A 59 -12.16 0.64 2.00
C ARG A 59 -13.14 1.11 0.94
N GLN A 60 -13.40 2.41 0.78
CA GLN A 60 -14.20 2.91 -0.35
C GLN A 60 -13.67 2.44 -1.70
N CYS A 61 -12.35 2.43 -1.88
CA CYS A 61 -11.70 2.06 -3.13
C CYS A 61 -10.93 0.74 -3.04
N HIS A 62 -10.43 0.34 -1.87
CA HIS A 62 -9.54 -0.81 -1.74
C HIS A 62 -10.25 -2.06 -1.22
N GLY A 63 -10.07 -3.18 -1.93
CA GLY A 63 -10.45 -4.54 -1.52
C GLY A 63 -9.54 -5.13 -0.43
N ILE A 64 -10.00 -6.19 0.24
CA ILE A 64 -9.21 -7.01 1.16
C ILE A 64 -9.56 -8.47 0.87
N GLY A 65 -8.68 -9.19 0.17
CA GLY A 65 -8.97 -10.53 -0.31
C GLY A 65 -10.26 -10.54 -1.13
N ASP A 66 -11.21 -11.42 -0.77
CA ASP A 66 -12.51 -11.52 -1.43
C ASP A 66 -13.50 -10.40 -1.04
N HIS A 67 -13.17 -9.57 -0.05
CA HIS A 67 -14.01 -8.45 0.35
C HIS A 67 -13.82 -7.26 -0.59
N LEU A 68 -14.79 -7.08 -1.48
CA LEU A 68 -14.88 -5.95 -2.41
C LEU A 68 -14.80 -4.58 -1.70
N PRO A 69 -14.38 -3.51 -2.40
CA PRO A 69 -14.48 -2.15 -1.90
C PRO A 69 -15.91 -1.78 -1.49
N THR A 70 -16.05 -0.89 -0.51
CA THR A 70 -17.33 -0.49 0.10
C THR A 70 -17.91 0.79 -0.49
N GLY A 71 -17.21 1.44 -1.43
CA GLY A 71 -17.67 2.67 -2.08
C GLY A 71 -18.91 2.47 -2.94
N ASP A 72 -19.48 3.57 -3.42
CA ASP A 72 -20.56 3.53 -4.40
C ASP A 72 -20.08 3.09 -5.78
N GLU A 73 -21.01 2.89 -6.72
CA GLU A 73 -20.67 2.45 -8.08
C GLU A 73 -19.71 3.41 -8.77
N LYS A 74 -19.82 4.72 -8.52
CA LYS A 74 -18.92 5.73 -9.10
C LYS A 74 -17.49 5.55 -8.61
N THR A 75 -17.32 5.27 -7.33
CA THR A 75 -16.02 5.05 -6.69
C THR A 75 -15.39 3.75 -7.16
N LYS A 76 -16.21 2.71 -7.38
CA LYS A 76 -15.76 1.38 -7.83
C LYS A 76 -15.35 1.30 -9.31
N ILE A 77 -15.59 2.34 -10.11
CA ILE A 77 -15.12 2.41 -11.52
C ILE A 77 -13.58 2.41 -11.59
N ALA A 78 -12.91 2.96 -10.57
CA ALA A 78 -11.46 3.01 -10.48
C ALA A 78 -10.99 2.47 -9.12
N PRO A 79 -11.04 1.13 -8.92
CA PRO A 79 -10.70 0.53 -7.64
C PRO A 79 -9.21 0.70 -7.34
N GLY A 80 -8.90 0.88 -6.06
CA GLY A 80 -7.54 0.81 -5.57
C GLY A 80 -7.03 -0.63 -5.55
N ILE A 81 -5.71 -0.80 -5.48
CA ILE A 81 -5.07 -2.11 -5.36
C ILE A 81 -5.59 -2.83 -4.10
N ASN A 82 -6.04 -4.07 -4.23
CA ASN A 82 -6.47 -4.87 -3.08
C ASN A 82 -5.32 -5.01 -2.07
N PHE A 83 -5.59 -4.77 -0.78
CA PHE A 83 -4.55 -4.73 0.25
C PHE A 83 -3.74 -6.01 0.34
N VAL A 84 -4.33 -7.18 0.10
CA VAL A 84 -3.59 -8.46 0.14
C VAL A 84 -2.51 -8.57 -0.95
N HIS A 85 -2.52 -7.70 -1.96
CA HIS A 85 -1.53 -7.68 -3.04
C HIS A 85 -0.48 -6.57 -2.90
N ILE A 86 -0.63 -5.68 -1.90
CA ILE A 86 0.31 -4.57 -1.68
C ILE A 86 1.66 -5.09 -1.17
N ARG A 87 1.64 -6.01 -0.20
CA ARG A 87 2.86 -6.55 0.43
C ARG A 87 3.82 -7.23 -0.55
N GLU A 88 3.32 -7.71 -1.68
CA GLU A 88 4.12 -8.44 -2.68
C GLU A 88 4.79 -7.51 -3.69
N ARG A 89 4.41 -6.23 -3.72
CA ARG A 89 4.80 -5.32 -4.82
C ARG A 89 5.36 -3.99 -4.37
N LEU A 90 5.00 -3.50 -3.19
CA LEU A 90 5.44 -2.20 -2.70
C LEU A 90 6.46 -2.36 -1.59
N ASP A 91 7.45 -1.48 -1.61
CA ASP A 91 8.36 -1.24 -0.49
C ASP A 91 7.74 -0.21 0.47
N ASP A 92 8.10 -0.25 1.76
CA ASP A 92 7.61 0.69 2.80
C ASP A 92 7.89 2.14 2.43
N ASP A 93 9.08 2.44 1.90
CA ASP A 93 9.47 3.80 1.56
C ASP A 93 8.68 4.34 0.36
N TYR A 94 8.41 3.49 -0.64
CA TYR A 94 7.52 3.87 -1.73
C TYR A 94 6.09 4.09 -1.23
N TYR A 95 5.58 3.17 -0.41
CA TYR A 95 4.24 3.27 0.19
C TYR A 95 4.05 4.58 0.94
N ARG A 96 4.98 4.91 1.84
CA ARG A 96 4.95 6.12 2.68
C ARG A 96 4.89 7.38 1.82
N ARG A 97 5.75 7.47 0.81
CA ARG A 97 5.78 8.62 -0.10
C ARG A 97 4.48 8.74 -0.91
N PHE A 98 3.96 7.63 -1.40
CA PHE A 98 2.74 7.59 -2.20
C PHE A 98 1.50 8.00 -1.38
N VAL A 99 1.29 7.42 -0.20
CA VAL A 99 0.06 7.65 0.60
C VAL A 99 -0.07 9.08 1.13
N LEU A 100 1.04 9.79 1.32
CA LEU A 100 1.05 11.21 1.70
C LEU A 100 0.39 12.09 0.63
N ASP A 101 0.69 11.81 -0.64
CA ASP A 101 0.27 12.65 -1.77
C ASP A 101 0.19 11.85 -3.09
N PRO A 102 -0.84 10.99 -3.26
CA PRO A 102 -0.96 10.15 -4.45
C PRO A 102 -0.94 10.92 -5.78
N PRO A 103 -1.65 12.08 -5.91
CA PRO A 103 -1.64 12.85 -7.16
C PRO A 103 -0.27 13.36 -7.60
N ARG A 104 0.71 13.44 -6.69
CA ARG A 104 2.09 13.80 -7.04
C ARG A 104 2.81 12.69 -7.82
N PHE A 105 2.40 11.43 -7.66
CA PHE A 105 2.97 10.28 -8.36
C PHE A 105 2.18 9.90 -9.61
N ASP A 106 0.85 10.00 -9.52
CA ASP A 106 -0.05 9.74 -10.63
C ASP A 106 -1.18 10.76 -10.60
N ILE A 107 -1.13 11.75 -11.50
CA ILE A 107 -2.15 12.81 -11.58
C ILE A 107 -3.53 12.28 -11.99
N SER A 108 -3.60 11.08 -12.57
CA SER A 108 -4.85 10.43 -12.96
C SER A 108 -5.48 9.62 -11.82
N THR A 109 -4.74 9.43 -10.71
CA THR A 109 -5.23 8.65 -9.57
C THR A 109 -6.51 9.23 -8.99
N LYS A 110 -7.41 8.35 -8.56
CA LYS A 110 -8.62 8.72 -7.80
C LYS A 110 -8.41 8.64 -6.29
N MET A 111 -7.24 8.18 -5.84
CA MET A 111 -6.92 8.17 -4.42
C MET A 111 -6.76 9.62 -3.93
N PRO A 112 -7.52 10.03 -2.91
CA PRO A 112 -7.46 11.40 -2.41
C PRO A 112 -6.14 11.67 -1.70
N ARG A 113 -5.73 12.95 -1.67
CA ARG A 113 -4.70 13.41 -0.74
C ARG A 113 -5.27 13.37 0.68
N LEU A 114 -4.71 12.50 1.52
CA LEU A 114 -5.17 12.29 2.91
C LEU A 114 -4.45 13.19 3.94
N SER A 115 -3.29 13.74 3.58
CA SER A 115 -2.55 14.72 4.37
C SER A 115 -2.26 15.97 3.54
N ALA A 116 -2.90 17.09 3.88
CA ALA A 116 -2.78 18.33 3.11
C ALA A 116 -1.41 19.00 3.29
N ASP A 117 -0.89 18.97 4.52
CA ASP A 117 0.38 19.56 4.94
C ASP A 117 1.54 18.53 4.96
N GLY A 118 1.26 17.28 4.64
CA GLY A 118 2.20 16.16 4.71
C GLY A 118 2.58 15.74 6.15
N LYS A 119 1.92 16.29 7.17
CA LYS A 119 2.25 16.06 8.59
C LYS A 119 1.06 15.54 9.38
N THR A 120 -0.14 15.98 9.03
CA THR A 120 -1.38 15.66 9.74
C THR A 120 -2.44 15.09 8.80
N THR A 121 -3.32 14.24 9.33
CA THR A 121 -4.55 13.84 8.64
C THR A 121 -5.77 14.46 9.30
N LYS A 122 -6.93 14.33 8.65
CA LYS A 122 -8.23 14.75 9.24
C LYS A 122 -8.62 13.97 10.50
N ILE A 123 -7.95 12.86 10.81
CA ILE A 123 -8.29 11.96 11.92
C ILE A 123 -7.39 12.28 13.10
N THR A 124 -7.75 13.28 13.91
CA THR A 124 -6.89 13.78 14.99
C THR A 124 -6.92 12.94 16.27
N HIS A 125 -7.97 12.14 16.49
CA HIS A 125 -8.16 11.35 17.71
C HIS A 125 -7.38 10.02 17.74
N ILE A 126 -6.69 9.67 16.64
CA ILE A 126 -5.82 8.50 16.55
C ILE A 126 -4.40 9.00 16.35
N LEU A 127 -3.46 8.64 17.24
CA LEU A 127 -2.04 9.02 17.13
C LEU A 127 -1.84 10.54 16.93
N ASP A 128 -2.69 11.35 17.57
CA ASP A 128 -2.71 12.82 17.51
C ASP A 128 -2.78 13.41 16.09
N GLY A 129 -3.34 12.65 15.13
CA GLY A 129 -3.40 13.06 13.73
C GLY A 129 -2.08 12.96 12.98
N ASN A 130 -1.01 12.46 13.60
CA ASN A 130 0.31 12.38 12.97
C ASN A 130 0.27 11.43 11.74
N ALA A 131 0.45 12.00 10.56
CA ALA A 131 0.34 11.29 9.29
C ALA A 131 1.36 10.15 9.19
N ASP A 132 2.61 10.38 9.59
CA ASP A 132 3.66 9.36 9.50
C ASP A 132 3.38 8.15 10.38
N LEU A 133 2.87 8.36 11.60
CA LEU A 133 2.52 7.27 12.52
C LEU A 133 1.25 6.55 12.06
N GLN A 134 0.25 7.28 11.58
CA GLN A 134 -0.99 6.69 11.08
C GLN A 134 -0.77 5.85 9.83
N PHE A 135 -0.03 6.35 8.85
CA PHE A 135 0.30 5.59 7.65
C PHE A 135 1.20 4.40 7.97
N GLN A 136 2.09 4.49 8.96
CA GLN A 136 2.82 3.33 9.44
C GLN A 136 1.90 2.26 10.04
N ALA A 137 0.93 2.64 10.87
CA ALA A 137 -0.04 1.70 11.42
C ALA A 137 -0.86 1.02 10.32
N ILE A 138 -1.30 1.77 9.30
CA ILE A 138 -1.97 1.23 8.12
C ILE A 138 -1.05 0.25 7.37
N TRP A 139 0.23 0.59 7.18
CA TRP A 139 1.21 -0.32 6.58
C TRP A 139 1.31 -1.63 7.37
N ARG A 140 1.43 -1.57 8.70
CA ARG A 140 1.46 -2.77 9.55
C ARG A 140 0.21 -3.62 9.40
N TYR A 141 -0.96 -2.99 9.35
CA TYR A 141 -2.22 -3.69 9.07
C TYR A 141 -2.22 -4.37 7.71
N ILE A 142 -1.77 -3.69 6.64
CA ILE A 142 -1.67 -4.28 5.30
C ILE A 142 -0.71 -5.48 5.30
N GLN A 143 0.42 -5.38 5.98
CA GLN A 143 1.41 -6.46 6.09
C GLN A 143 0.88 -7.67 6.87
N SER A 144 -0.03 -7.47 7.82
CA SER A 144 -0.65 -8.57 8.58
C SER A 144 -1.76 -9.31 7.82
N LEU A 145 -2.21 -8.79 6.68
CA LEU A 145 -3.22 -9.46 5.87
C LEU A 145 -2.58 -10.61 5.10
N GLU A 146 -3.27 -11.75 4.99
CA GLU A 146 -2.86 -12.89 4.16
C GLU A 146 -3.72 -12.97 2.90
N ASP A 147 -3.11 -13.39 1.78
CA ASP A 147 -3.87 -13.68 0.57
C ASP A 147 -4.39 -15.10 0.71
N GLN A 148 -5.71 -15.29 0.60
CA GLN A 148 -6.27 -16.63 0.61
C GLN A 148 -5.86 -17.32 -0.70
N PRO A 149 -5.44 -18.60 -0.66
CA PRO A 149 -5.09 -19.32 -1.88
C PRO A 149 -6.31 -19.31 -2.81
N ARG A 150 -6.13 -18.75 -4.02
CA ARG A 150 -7.19 -18.62 -5.01
C ARG A 150 -7.76 -20.01 -5.34
N SER A 151 -8.93 -20.34 -4.79
CA SER A 151 -9.69 -21.49 -5.29
C SER A 151 -10.27 -21.06 -6.63
N PHE A 152 -9.78 -21.62 -7.73
CA PHE A 152 -10.47 -21.48 -9.01
C PHE A 152 -11.84 -22.15 -8.84
N ARG A 153 -12.89 -21.35 -8.66
CA ARG A 153 -14.26 -21.85 -8.83
C ARG A 153 -14.43 -22.14 -10.31
N ASN A 154 -14.38 -23.42 -10.67
CA ASN A 154 -14.88 -23.90 -11.96
C ASN A 154 -16.36 -23.51 -12.04
N ASN A 155 -16.66 -22.54 -12.90
CA ASN A 155 -18.01 -22.26 -13.38
C ASN A 155 -18.07 -22.70 -14.84
#